data_AF-A0A090ZIB3-F1
#
_entry.id   AF-A0A090ZIB3-F1
#
_cell.length_a   1.000
_cell.length_b   1.000
_cell.length_c   1.000
_cell.angle_alpha   90.00
_cell.angle_beta   90.00
_cell.angle_gamma   90.00
#
_symmetry.space_group_name_H-M   'P 1'
#
loop_
_entity.id
_entity.type
_entity.pdbx_description
1 polymer ?
#
loop_
_entity_poly.entity_id
_entity_poly.type
_entity_poly.pdbx_seq_one_letter_code
_entity_poly.pdbx_strand_id
1 'polypeptide(L)'
;MKYKLICGLFLLILLVACNAGRSKENMVVEPKAPAKIELQNYQGSWTDKDFNQYTCSDCLNSVEIFVNENRENEGTISIFLYNPGRVTDSTADFQLMGNKADFIFDDDAGKGKGTVTFLEDEIHIRLSLKQAIDELNEVYDKERILVRDPYQGLKRYDPLELTKDYLHLKDTSLLELNSSAEYNEELEAGPEIEIVNKKDESGKVIEMYQVNTLNKKIEELEM
;
A
#
# COMPACT_ATOMS: atom_id res chain seq x y z
N MET A 1 -56.37 34.53 -55.43
CA MET A 1 -56.78 34.39 -54.02
C MET A 1 -56.42 32.99 -53.53
N LYS A 2 -55.57 32.94 -52.49
CA LYS A 2 -55.34 31.82 -51.54
C LYS A 2 -54.89 30.47 -52.11
N TYR A 3 -53.57 30.29 -52.19
CA TYR A 3 -52.91 28.98 -52.14
C TYR A 3 -52.98 28.44 -50.71
N LYS A 4 -53.38 27.17 -50.57
CA LYS A 4 -53.31 26.39 -49.34
C LYS A 4 -52.40 25.18 -49.58
N LEU A 5 -51.35 25.08 -48.75
CA LEU A 5 -50.96 23.92 -47.92
C LEU A 5 -50.59 22.61 -48.69
N ILE A 6 -49.51 21.85 -48.41
CA ILE A 6 -48.79 21.54 -47.16
C ILE A 6 -47.42 20.92 -47.52
N CYS A 7 -46.43 21.13 -46.64
CA CYS A 7 -45.15 20.43 -46.55
C CYS A 7 -45.27 18.90 -46.38
N GLY A 8 -44.39 18.14 -47.05
CA GLY A 8 -44.06 16.74 -46.74
C GLY A 8 -42.77 16.37 -47.44
N LEU A 9 -41.62 16.63 -46.81
CA LEU A 9 -40.84 15.69 -45.97
C LEU A 9 -40.10 14.62 -46.80
N PHE A 10 -38.80 14.89 -46.95
CA PHE A 10 -37.71 13.98 -47.27
C PHE A 10 -37.73 12.71 -46.41
N LEU A 11 -37.69 11.53 -47.05
CA LEU A 11 -36.81 10.37 -46.77
C LEU A 11 -37.44 9.10 -47.38
N LEU A 12 -36.88 8.60 -48.49
CA LEU A 12 -36.94 7.17 -48.83
C LEU A 12 -35.92 6.86 -49.93
N ILE A 13 -34.71 6.42 -49.56
CA ILE A 13 -33.83 5.69 -50.47
C ILE A 13 -33.62 4.29 -49.90
N LEU A 14 -34.36 3.37 -50.54
CA LEU A 14 -33.98 2.03 -50.95
C LEU A 14 -33.13 1.15 -50.01
N LEU A 15 -33.85 0.18 -49.46
CA LEU A 15 -33.41 -1.17 -49.16
C LEU A 15 -33.07 -1.98 -50.43
N VAL A 16 -32.28 -3.04 -50.18
CA VAL A 16 -32.13 -4.32 -50.90
C VAL A 16 -30.90 -4.45 -51.82
N ALA A 17 -29.82 -5.02 -51.28
CA ALA A 17 -29.30 -6.36 -51.64
C ALA A 17 -27.84 -6.53 -51.19
N CYS A 18 -27.56 -7.41 -50.24
CA CYS A 18 -26.78 -8.64 -50.46
C CYS A 18 -26.39 -9.24 -49.10
N ASN A 19 -27.03 -10.38 -48.78
CA ASN A 19 -26.53 -11.33 -47.80
C ASN A 19 -25.18 -11.87 -48.31
N ALA A 20 -24.10 -11.44 -47.68
CA ALA A 20 -22.82 -12.16 -47.67
C ALA A 20 -22.37 -12.20 -46.22
N GLY A 21 -22.27 -13.41 -45.68
CA GLY A 21 -22.09 -13.69 -44.26
C GLY A 21 -20.93 -12.92 -43.65
N ARG A 22 -21.26 -12.07 -42.68
CA ARG A 22 -20.42 -11.87 -41.50
C ARG A 22 -21.27 -12.23 -40.31
N SER A 23 -21.16 -13.49 -39.92
CA SER A 23 -21.29 -13.85 -38.51
C SER A 23 -20.31 -12.94 -37.78
N LYS A 24 -20.80 -11.83 -37.22
CA LYS A 24 -20.13 -11.24 -36.07
C LYS A 24 -20.39 -12.23 -34.96
N GLU A 25 -19.50 -13.20 -34.82
CA GLU A 25 -19.26 -13.79 -33.52
C GLU A 25 -18.96 -12.60 -32.62
N ASN A 26 -19.99 -12.18 -31.88
CA ASN A 26 -19.76 -11.55 -30.60
C ASN A 26 -18.96 -12.60 -29.83
N MET A 27 -17.63 -12.53 -29.91
CA MET A 27 -16.79 -13.02 -28.84
C MET A 27 -17.24 -12.22 -27.63
N VAL A 28 -18.24 -12.78 -26.94
CA VAL A 28 -18.38 -12.62 -25.51
C VAL A 28 -17.02 -13.08 -25.02
N VAL A 29 -16.12 -12.13 -24.80
CA VAL A 29 -14.95 -12.35 -23.98
C VAL A 29 -15.58 -12.67 -22.63
N GLU A 30 -15.80 -13.95 -22.38
CA GLU A 30 -16.17 -14.40 -21.05
C GLU A 30 -15.13 -13.77 -20.12
N PRO A 31 -15.55 -13.02 -19.09
CA PRO A 31 -14.61 -12.48 -18.14
C PRO A 31 -13.78 -13.67 -17.68
N LYS A 32 -12.48 -13.64 -18.01
CA LYS A 32 -11.52 -14.66 -17.60
C LYS A 32 -11.80 -14.88 -16.12
N ALA A 33 -12.25 -16.08 -15.76
CA ALA A 33 -12.57 -16.38 -14.37
C ALA A 33 -11.38 -15.88 -13.54
N PRO A 34 -11.62 -15.08 -12.48
CA PRO A 34 -10.53 -14.56 -11.68
C PRO A 34 -9.64 -15.75 -11.32
N ALA A 35 -8.33 -15.60 -11.53
CA ALA A 35 -7.38 -16.62 -11.14
C ALA A 35 -7.74 -17.06 -9.72
N LYS A 36 -7.82 -18.37 -9.49
CA LYS A 36 -8.15 -18.90 -8.17
C LYS A 36 -7.16 -18.28 -7.18
N ILE A 37 -7.68 -17.49 -6.23
CA ILE A 37 -6.87 -16.86 -5.20
C ILE A 37 -6.38 -17.95 -4.26
N GLU A 38 -5.07 -18.07 -4.12
CA GLU A 38 -4.42 -18.87 -3.10
C GLU A 38 -3.93 -17.90 -2.03
N LEU A 39 -4.56 -17.91 -0.86
CA LEU A 39 -4.29 -16.93 0.20
C LEU A 39 -2.82 -16.93 0.63
N GLN A 40 -2.14 -18.08 0.50
CA GLN A 40 -0.70 -18.23 0.73
C GLN A 40 0.15 -17.24 -0.07
N ASN A 41 -0.26 -16.88 -1.28
CA ASN A 41 0.44 -15.91 -2.13
C ASN A 41 0.36 -14.48 -1.57
N TYR A 42 -0.48 -14.25 -0.58
CA TYR A 42 -0.68 -12.94 0.05
C TYR A 42 0.01 -12.80 1.40
N GLN A 43 0.67 -13.85 1.90
CA GLN A 43 1.40 -13.78 3.16
C GLN A 43 2.47 -12.69 3.15
N GLY A 44 2.62 -12.00 4.28
CA GLY A 44 3.59 -10.92 4.50
C GLY A 44 3.01 -9.52 4.36
N SER A 45 3.89 -8.55 4.21
CA SER A 45 3.56 -7.12 4.30
C SER A 45 3.13 -6.52 2.96
N TRP A 46 2.21 -5.55 3.04
CA TRP A 46 1.61 -4.81 1.93
C TRP A 46 1.49 -3.33 2.32
N THR A 47 2.10 -2.45 1.55
CA THR A 47 2.15 -1.01 1.83
C THR A 47 1.18 -0.26 0.95
N ASP A 48 0.52 0.75 1.51
CA ASP A 48 -0.39 1.61 0.78
C ASP A 48 0.33 2.30 -0.39
N LYS A 49 -0.20 2.14 -1.60
CA LYS A 49 0.40 2.64 -2.83
C LYS A 49 0.46 4.17 -2.90
N ASP A 50 -0.48 4.84 -2.26
CA ASP A 50 -0.51 6.32 -2.19
C ASP A 50 0.33 6.83 -1.01
N PHE A 51 0.74 5.96 -0.09
CA PHE A 51 1.61 6.34 1.02
C PHE A 51 3.03 6.61 0.51
N ASN A 52 3.60 7.72 0.95
CA ASN A 52 4.88 8.20 0.45
C ASN A 52 5.88 8.43 1.58
N GLN A 53 6.63 7.39 1.92
CA GLN A 53 7.72 7.44 2.90
C GLN A 53 8.88 8.34 2.45
N TYR A 54 8.89 8.80 1.18
CA TYR A 54 9.75 9.90 0.75
C TYR A 54 9.45 11.22 1.49
N THR A 55 8.27 11.38 2.09
CA THR A 55 7.85 12.65 2.71
C THR A 55 7.82 12.62 4.23
N CYS A 56 7.78 11.43 4.85
CA CYS A 56 7.80 11.25 6.30
C CYS A 56 8.60 10.00 6.65
N SER A 57 9.63 10.16 7.49
CA SER A 57 10.52 9.06 7.90
C SER A 57 9.91 8.13 8.96
N ASP A 58 8.97 8.64 9.76
CA ASP A 58 8.40 7.94 10.94
C ASP A 58 6.90 7.63 10.74
N CYS A 59 6.52 7.54 9.47
CA CYS A 59 5.16 7.24 9.08
C CYS A 59 5.13 5.87 8.41
N LEU A 60 4.03 5.15 8.61
CA LEU A 60 3.77 3.86 7.99
C LEU A 60 2.27 3.77 7.70
N ASN A 61 1.91 3.25 6.54
CA ASN A 61 0.55 2.81 6.25
C ASN A 61 0.63 1.51 5.49
N SER A 62 0.42 0.41 6.20
CA SER A 62 0.59 -0.94 5.67
C SER A 62 -0.34 -1.92 6.36
N VAL A 63 -0.43 -3.11 5.80
CA VAL A 63 -0.99 -4.27 6.48
C VAL A 63 -0.07 -5.47 6.36
N GLU A 64 -0.22 -6.40 7.28
CA GLU A 64 0.36 -7.74 7.18
C GLU A 64 -0.73 -8.79 7.13
N ILE A 65 -0.52 -9.80 6.29
CA ILE A 65 -1.41 -10.95 6.15
C ILE A 65 -0.70 -12.19 6.66
N PHE A 66 -1.30 -12.85 7.64
CA PHE A 66 -0.89 -14.16 8.15
C PHE A 66 -1.91 -15.21 7.72
N VAL A 67 -1.42 -16.31 7.16
CA VAL A 67 -2.29 -17.39 6.69
C VAL A 67 -2.33 -18.49 7.75
N ASN A 68 -3.53 -19.01 8.03
CA ASN A 68 -3.67 -20.14 8.91
C ASN A 68 -3.20 -21.41 8.17
N GLU A 69 -2.06 -21.97 8.57
CA GLU A 69 -1.47 -23.16 7.93
C GLU A 69 -2.40 -24.39 7.92
N ASN A 70 -3.38 -24.45 8.83
CA ASN A 70 -4.34 -25.55 8.92
C ASN A 70 -5.65 -25.28 8.15
N ARG A 71 -5.87 -24.03 7.71
CA ARG A 71 -7.11 -23.57 7.08
C ARG A 71 -6.79 -22.57 5.97
N GLU A 72 -6.56 -23.08 4.76
CA GLU A 72 -6.08 -22.31 3.58
C GLU A 72 -6.96 -21.10 3.19
N ASN A 73 -8.20 -21.03 3.67
CA ASN A 73 -9.12 -19.93 3.43
C ASN A 73 -9.32 -19.02 4.65
N GLU A 74 -8.51 -19.15 5.70
CA GLU A 74 -8.55 -18.31 6.88
C GLU A 74 -7.20 -17.65 7.11
N GLY A 75 -7.25 -16.45 7.67
CA GLY A 75 -6.05 -15.71 7.99
C GLY A 75 -6.34 -14.60 8.98
N THR A 76 -5.29 -13.87 9.29
CA THR A 76 -5.29 -12.73 10.18
C THR A 76 -4.72 -11.55 9.41
N ILE A 77 -5.39 -10.41 9.48
CA ILE A 77 -4.91 -9.15 8.94
C ILE A 77 -4.50 -8.24 10.10
N SER A 78 -3.27 -7.73 10.06
CA SER A 78 -2.77 -6.71 10.98
C SER A 78 -2.66 -5.39 10.22
N ILE A 79 -3.26 -4.32 10.73
CA ILE A 79 -3.33 -3.00 10.09
C ILE A 79 -2.46 -2.04 10.88
N PHE A 80 -1.49 -1.42 10.20
CA PHE A 80 -0.52 -0.51 10.78
C PHE A 80 -0.68 0.88 10.16
N LEU A 81 -0.97 1.88 11.00
CA LEU A 81 -0.98 3.29 10.62
C LEU A 81 -0.22 4.14 11.64
N TYR A 82 0.81 4.82 11.18
CA TYR A 82 1.71 5.67 11.97
C TYR A 82 1.89 7.01 11.24
N ASN A 83 1.67 8.14 11.94
CA ASN A 83 1.77 9.48 11.33
C ASN A 83 1.86 10.66 12.33
N PRO A 84 3.05 11.24 12.56
CA PRO A 84 4.27 10.55 12.98
C PRO A 84 4.05 9.99 14.40
N GLY A 85 4.03 8.66 14.52
CA GLY A 85 3.62 7.95 15.74
C GLY A 85 2.33 7.14 15.56
N ARG A 86 2.11 6.15 16.44
CA ARG A 86 1.02 5.16 16.31
C ARG A 86 -0.36 5.81 16.27
N VAL A 87 -1.07 5.63 15.16
CA VAL A 87 -2.50 5.87 15.03
C VAL A 87 -3.27 4.57 15.33
N THR A 88 -2.90 3.46 14.70
CA THR A 88 -3.47 2.12 15.00
C THR A 88 -2.52 0.98 14.63
N ASP A 89 -2.59 -0.13 15.37
CA ASP A 89 -1.91 -1.42 15.14
C ASP A 89 -2.89 -2.61 15.35
N SER A 90 -4.10 -2.48 14.78
CA SER A 90 -5.18 -3.44 15.04
C SER A 90 -5.02 -4.74 14.26
N THR A 91 -5.43 -5.86 14.86
CA THR A 91 -5.40 -7.18 14.23
C THR A 91 -6.79 -7.82 14.22
N ALA A 92 -7.17 -8.44 13.11
CA ALA A 92 -8.46 -9.10 12.96
C ALA A 92 -8.37 -10.41 12.17
N ASP A 93 -9.09 -11.43 12.62
CA ASP A 93 -9.24 -12.67 11.87
C ASP A 93 -10.28 -12.52 10.75
N PHE A 94 -10.06 -13.23 9.65
CA PHE A 94 -10.96 -13.22 8.50
C PHE A 94 -11.09 -14.62 7.86
N GLN A 95 -12.16 -14.80 7.10
CA GLN A 95 -12.38 -15.97 6.26
C GLN A 95 -12.60 -15.54 4.81
N LEU A 96 -11.80 -16.09 3.89
CA LEU A 96 -11.86 -15.82 2.46
C LEU A 96 -13.11 -16.46 1.83
N MET A 97 -13.89 -15.62 1.16
CA MET A 97 -15.04 -15.98 0.35
C MET A 97 -14.83 -15.49 -1.09
N GLY A 98 -14.38 -16.41 -1.97
CA GLY A 98 -13.93 -16.04 -3.32
C GLY A 98 -12.59 -15.32 -3.25
N ASN A 99 -12.57 -14.03 -3.60
CA ASN A 99 -11.39 -13.17 -3.48
C ASN A 99 -11.55 -12.06 -2.44
N LYS A 100 -12.52 -12.18 -1.54
CA LYS A 100 -12.81 -11.17 -0.52
C LYS A 100 -12.92 -11.78 0.86
N ALA A 101 -12.61 -11.00 1.89
CA ALA A 101 -12.89 -11.38 3.26
C ALA A 101 -13.38 -10.15 4.04
N ASP A 102 -14.40 -10.36 4.87
CA ASP A 102 -14.86 -9.35 5.82
C ASP A 102 -14.24 -9.63 7.19
N PHE A 103 -13.95 -8.56 7.93
CA PHE A 103 -13.40 -8.63 9.28
C PHE A 103 -13.98 -7.53 10.17
N ILE A 104 -13.83 -7.70 11.49
CA ILE A 104 -14.23 -6.69 12.48
C ILE A 104 -13.00 -5.91 12.88
N PHE A 105 -13.07 -4.59 12.76
CA PHE A 105 -12.02 -3.70 13.23
C PHE A 105 -12.39 -3.20 14.63
N ASP A 106 -11.54 -3.46 15.61
CA ASP A 106 -11.75 -3.05 16.99
C ASP A 106 -10.41 -2.63 17.60
N ASP A 107 -10.22 -1.32 17.69
CA ASP A 107 -9.06 -0.68 18.30
C ASP A 107 -9.52 0.54 19.11
N ASP A 108 -8.68 1.03 20.02
CA ASP A 108 -8.99 2.23 20.78
C ASP A 108 -9.12 3.47 19.88
N ALA A 109 -8.40 3.50 18.75
CA ALA A 109 -8.51 4.58 17.76
C ALA A 109 -9.78 4.49 16.91
N GLY A 110 -10.45 3.34 16.83
CA GLY A 110 -11.70 3.21 16.11
C GLY A 110 -12.32 1.81 16.08
N LYS A 111 -13.62 1.74 15.76
CA LYS A 111 -14.40 0.51 15.70
C LYS A 111 -15.25 0.49 14.44
N GLY A 112 -15.30 -0.66 13.76
CA GLY A 112 -16.00 -0.76 12.49
C GLY A 112 -16.00 -2.15 11.87
N LYS A 113 -16.25 -2.17 10.56
CA LYS A 113 -16.10 -3.36 9.72
C LYS A 113 -15.08 -3.09 8.65
N GLY A 114 -14.25 -4.07 8.35
CA GLY A 114 -13.34 -4.05 7.23
C GLY A 114 -13.72 -5.06 6.17
N THR A 115 -13.38 -4.76 4.93
CA THR A 115 -13.37 -5.72 3.83
C THR A 115 -12.02 -5.64 3.15
N VAL A 116 -11.37 -6.79 2.95
CA VAL A 116 -10.18 -6.94 2.11
C VAL A 116 -10.55 -7.68 0.82
N THR A 117 -10.09 -7.18 -0.32
CA THR A 117 -10.20 -7.83 -1.63
C THR A 117 -8.80 -8.15 -2.14
N PHE A 118 -8.58 -9.40 -2.53
CA PHE A 118 -7.31 -9.91 -3.03
C PHE A 118 -7.31 -9.93 -4.57
N LEU A 119 -6.29 -9.31 -5.18
CA LEU A 119 -6.04 -9.25 -6.63
C LEU A 119 -4.60 -9.67 -6.91
N GLU A 120 -4.26 -9.99 -8.16
CA GLU A 120 -2.99 -10.63 -8.52
C GLU A 120 -1.74 -9.98 -7.90
N ASP A 121 -1.62 -8.65 -7.98
CA ASP A 121 -0.45 -7.89 -7.52
C ASP A 121 -0.77 -6.83 -6.45
N GLU A 122 -2.01 -6.79 -5.95
CA GLU A 122 -2.47 -5.79 -4.99
C GLU A 122 -3.59 -6.32 -4.10
N ILE A 123 -3.76 -5.69 -2.94
CA ILE A 123 -4.92 -5.89 -2.07
C ILE A 123 -5.65 -4.57 -1.86
N HIS A 124 -6.98 -4.62 -1.82
CA HIS A 124 -7.81 -3.44 -1.59
C HIS A 124 -8.47 -3.56 -0.24
N ILE A 125 -8.37 -2.53 0.59
CA ILE A 125 -8.96 -2.48 1.93
C ILE A 125 -9.95 -1.35 2.02
N ARG A 126 -11.11 -1.64 2.59
CA ARG A 126 -12.10 -0.65 2.95
C ARG A 126 -12.48 -0.82 4.41
N LEU A 127 -12.40 0.25 5.19
CA LEU A 127 -12.94 0.29 6.54
C LEU A 127 -14.22 1.13 6.56
N SER A 128 -15.25 0.63 7.23
CA SER A 128 -16.49 1.34 7.55
C SER A 128 -16.53 1.56 9.05
N LEU A 129 -15.97 2.70 9.47
CA LEU A 129 -15.80 3.06 10.87
C LEU A 129 -17.09 3.71 11.41
N LYS A 130 -17.55 3.24 12.57
CA LYS A 130 -18.71 3.82 13.27
C LYS A 130 -18.29 4.87 14.29
N GLN A 131 -17.09 4.69 14.83
CA GLN A 131 -16.41 5.56 15.77
C GLN A 131 -14.93 5.48 15.40
N ALA A 132 -14.28 6.61 15.21
CA ALA A 132 -12.83 6.67 15.00
C ALA A 132 -12.34 8.09 15.26
N ILE A 133 -11.04 8.20 15.58
CA ILE A 133 -10.34 9.49 15.59
C ILE A 133 -10.22 10.06 14.16
N ASP A 134 -9.98 11.36 14.06
CA ASP A 134 -10.01 12.09 12.79
C ASP A 134 -8.96 11.56 11.81
N GLU A 135 -7.75 11.25 12.29
CA GLU A 135 -6.66 10.74 11.46
C GLU A 135 -7.02 9.39 10.80
N LEU A 136 -7.64 8.48 11.56
CA LEU A 136 -8.05 7.17 11.05
C LEU A 136 -9.21 7.31 10.05
N ASN A 137 -10.15 8.23 10.30
CA ASN A 137 -11.24 8.54 9.37
C ASN A 137 -10.72 9.15 8.07
N GLU A 138 -9.76 10.08 8.13
CA GLU A 138 -9.19 10.71 6.94
C GLU A 138 -8.49 9.69 6.05
N VAL A 139 -7.69 8.78 6.63
CA VAL A 139 -6.96 7.79 5.85
C VAL A 139 -7.90 6.79 5.19
N TYR A 140 -8.91 6.31 5.92
CA TYR A 140 -9.84 5.26 5.47
C TYR A 140 -11.23 5.78 5.06
N ASP A 141 -11.35 7.06 4.68
CA ASP A 141 -12.57 7.64 4.10
C ASP A 141 -12.93 7.02 2.72
N LYS A 142 -11.94 6.37 2.11
CA LYS A 142 -11.98 5.71 0.82
C LYS A 142 -11.30 4.35 0.89
N GLU A 143 -11.48 3.59 -0.19
CA GLU A 143 -10.75 2.34 -0.39
C GLU A 143 -9.25 2.60 -0.59
N ARG A 144 -8.43 1.80 0.08
CA ARG A 144 -6.97 1.84 0.02
C ARG A 144 -6.46 0.68 -0.81
N ILE A 145 -5.46 0.95 -1.65
CA ILE A 145 -4.82 -0.05 -2.50
C ILE A 145 -3.42 -0.25 -1.94
N LEU A 146 -3.08 -1.49 -1.59
CA LEU A 146 -1.78 -1.85 -1.04
C LEU A 146 -1.05 -2.80 -1.97
N VAL A 147 0.27 -2.62 -2.07
CA VAL A 147 1.20 -3.36 -2.94
C VAL A 147 2.41 -3.82 -2.12
N ARG A 148 3.13 -4.85 -2.57
CA ARG A 148 4.24 -5.45 -1.78
C ARG A 148 5.45 -4.53 -1.60
N ASP A 149 5.80 -3.75 -2.61
CA ASP A 149 6.91 -2.79 -2.56
C ASP A 149 6.58 -1.61 -3.47
N PRO A 150 5.95 -0.53 -2.95
CA PRO A 150 5.62 0.65 -3.75
C PRO A 150 6.88 1.42 -4.20
N TYR A 151 8.04 1.09 -3.62
CA TYR A 151 9.34 1.72 -3.90
C TYR A 151 10.22 0.87 -4.82
N GLN A 152 9.68 -0.22 -5.37
CA GLN A 152 10.41 -1.10 -6.27
C GLN A 152 10.96 -0.32 -7.47
N GLY A 153 12.27 -0.45 -7.70
CA GLY A 153 12.97 0.23 -8.80
C GLY A 153 13.42 1.65 -8.50
N LEU A 154 13.12 2.19 -7.31
CA LEU A 154 13.74 3.42 -6.84
C LEU A 154 15.20 3.17 -6.46
N LYS A 155 16.05 4.15 -6.73
CA LYS A 155 17.45 4.12 -6.30
C LYS A 155 17.52 4.51 -4.83
N ARG A 156 17.96 3.57 -3.99
CA ARG A 156 18.32 3.83 -2.59
C ARG A 156 19.73 4.40 -2.50
N TYR A 157 19.92 5.38 -1.63
CA TYR A 157 21.23 5.93 -1.29
C TYR A 157 21.89 5.08 -0.21
N ASP A 158 23.22 5.03 -0.20
CA ASP A 158 23.98 4.37 0.86
C ASP A 158 23.89 5.22 2.15
N PRO A 159 23.30 4.70 3.23
CA PRO A 159 23.08 5.45 4.46
C PRO A 159 24.40 5.86 5.15
N LEU A 160 25.46 5.06 5.08
CA LEU A 160 26.75 5.39 5.68
C LEU A 160 27.43 6.53 4.92
N GLU A 161 27.35 6.50 3.59
CA GLU A 161 27.87 7.58 2.75
C GLU A 161 27.09 8.89 2.96
N LEU A 162 25.77 8.82 3.08
CA LEU A 162 24.94 9.99 3.40
C LEU A 162 25.31 10.60 4.76
N THR A 163 25.44 9.77 5.81
CA THR A 163 25.81 10.24 7.15
C THR A 163 27.24 10.77 7.18
N LYS A 164 28.18 10.17 6.46
CA LYS A 164 29.55 10.70 6.29
C LYS A 164 29.53 12.10 5.70
N ASP A 165 28.79 12.30 4.61
CA ASP A 165 28.69 13.60 3.95
C ASP A 165 28.04 14.66 4.85
N TYR A 166 26.99 14.26 5.59
CA TYR A 166 26.28 15.10 6.56
C TYR A 166 27.17 15.53 7.73
N LEU A 167 27.95 14.61 8.30
CA LEU A 167 28.87 14.89 9.40
C LEU A 167 30.24 15.42 8.95
N HIS A 168 30.44 15.59 7.65
CA HIS A 168 31.70 16.02 7.04
C HIS A 168 32.91 15.14 7.45
N LEU A 169 32.68 13.83 7.56
CA LEU A 169 33.71 12.85 7.89
C LEU A 169 34.56 12.52 6.66
N LYS A 170 35.81 12.12 6.88
CA LYS A 170 36.74 11.75 5.81
C LYS A 170 36.36 10.42 5.14
N ASP A 171 35.86 9.49 5.94
CA ASP A 171 35.43 8.15 5.53
C ASP A 171 34.36 7.63 6.50
N THR A 172 33.85 6.42 6.25
CA THR A 172 32.78 5.77 7.02
C THR A 172 33.30 4.92 8.17
N SER A 173 34.60 4.95 8.52
CA SER A 173 35.19 4.02 9.51
C SER A 173 34.63 4.17 10.92
N LEU A 174 34.07 5.34 11.25
CA LEU A 174 33.41 5.61 12.53
C LEU A 174 31.88 5.42 12.47
N LEU A 175 31.35 4.96 11.33
CA LEU A 175 29.92 4.76 11.12
C LEU A 175 29.62 3.27 10.97
N GLU A 176 28.50 2.84 11.51
CA GLU A 176 27.97 1.51 11.27
C GLU A 176 26.45 1.51 11.21
N LEU A 177 25.88 0.53 10.52
CA LEU A 177 24.45 0.27 10.61
C LEU A 177 24.14 -0.34 11.98
N ASN A 178 23.08 0.15 12.62
CA ASN A 178 22.60 -0.39 13.87
C ASN A 178 21.96 -1.77 13.61
N SER A 179 22.43 -2.78 14.31
CA SER A 179 21.91 -4.16 14.19
C SER A 179 20.96 -4.54 15.32
N SER A 180 20.57 -3.59 16.18
CA SER A 180 19.66 -3.84 17.29
C SER A 180 18.24 -4.04 16.77
N ALA A 181 17.65 -5.20 17.06
CA ALA A 181 16.25 -5.45 16.75
C ALA A 181 15.32 -4.44 17.46
N GLU A 182 15.60 -4.12 18.72
CA GLU A 182 14.81 -3.18 19.53
C GLU A 182 14.74 -1.79 18.88
N TYR A 183 15.88 -1.20 18.53
CA TYR A 183 15.89 0.12 17.89
C TYR A 183 15.32 0.09 16.48
N ASN A 184 15.56 -1.00 15.74
CA ASN A 184 15.03 -1.11 14.38
C ASN A 184 13.50 -1.31 14.40
N GLU A 185 12.93 -1.97 15.41
CA GLU A 185 11.49 -2.06 15.60
C GLU A 185 10.91 -0.72 16.08
N GLU A 186 11.49 -0.11 17.13
CA GLU A 186 10.99 1.16 17.69
C GLU A 186 11.05 2.34 16.71
N LEU A 187 12.05 2.35 15.83
CA LEU A 187 12.29 3.42 14.86
C LEU A 187 11.82 3.03 13.45
N GLU A 188 11.07 1.93 13.32
CA GLU A 188 10.47 1.47 12.06
C GLU A 188 11.51 1.36 10.92
N ALA A 189 12.72 0.88 11.27
CA ALA A 189 13.82 0.76 10.36
C ALA A 189 13.62 -0.39 9.36
N GLY A 190 13.96 -0.13 8.11
CA GLY A 190 13.87 -1.04 6.98
C GLY A 190 14.68 -0.54 5.79
N PRO A 191 14.52 -1.14 4.59
CA PRO A 191 15.31 -0.76 3.42
C PRO A 191 15.23 0.74 3.06
N GLU A 192 14.12 1.40 3.40
CA GLU A 192 13.86 2.82 3.17
C GLU A 192 14.38 3.73 4.29
N ILE A 193 14.49 3.22 5.53
CA ILE A 193 14.84 3.96 6.75
C ILE A 193 15.88 3.14 7.52
N GLU A 194 17.13 3.58 7.53
CA GLU A 194 18.23 2.85 8.17
C GLU A 194 18.74 3.63 9.39
N ILE A 195 19.11 2.93 10.46
CA ILE A 195 19.71 3.55 11.64
C ILE A 195 21.23 3.45 11.55
N VAL A 196 21.92 4.58 11.64
CA VAL A 196 23.38 4.68 11.60
C VAL A 196 23.91 5.11 12.97
N ASN A 197 24.77 4.28 13.55
CA ASN A 197 25.51 4.60 14.76
C ASN A 197 26.82 5.29 14.39
N LYS A 198 27.15 6.38 15.08
CA LYS A 198 28.49 6.97 15.07
C LYS A 198 29.24 6.54 16.31
N LYS A 199 30.48 6.09 16.11
CA LYS A 199 31.40 5.64 17.15
C LYS A 199 32.52 6.63 17.38
N ASP A 200 33.05 6.64 18.60
CA ASP A 200 34.34 7.25 18.89
C ASP A 200 35.51 6.31 18.51
N GLU A 201 36.74 6.78 18.68
CA GLU A 201 37.96 6.01 18.40
C GLU A 201 38.11 4.74 19.27
N SER A 202 37.38 4.65 20.39
CA SER A 202 37.34 3.47 21.26
C SER A 202 36.29 2.43 20.82
N GLY A 203 35.46 2.77 19.83
CA GLY A 203 34.38 1.94 19.33
C GLY A 203 33.05 2.08 20.08
N LYS A 204 32.95 3.05 21.01
CA LYS A 204 31.71 3.32 21.74
C LYS A 204 30.77 4.15 20.88
N VAL A 205 29.49 3.77 20.81
CA VAL A 205 28.44 4.58 20.15
C VAL A 205 28.22 5.86 20.96
N ILE A 206 28.28 6.99 20.27
CA ILE A 206 28.16 8.33 20.88
C ILE A 206 26.98 9.14 20.31
N GLU A 207 26.53 8.82 19.10
CA GLU A 207 25.39 9.47 18.43
C GLU A 207 24.70 8.41 17.56
N MET A 208 23.38 8.55 17.36
CA MET A 208 22.58 7.72 16.47
C MET A 208 21.82 8.60 15.47
N TYR A 209 21.65 8.11 14.25
CA TYR A 209 21.02 8.84 13.17
C TYR A 209 20.01 7.95 12.46
N GLN A 210 18.81 8.46 12.23
CA GLN A 210 17.84 7.86 11.31
C GLN A 210 18.05 8.43 9.92
N VAL A 211 18.24 7.56 8.93
CA VAL A 211 18.61 7.92 7.56
C VAL A 211 17.58 7.40 6.59
N ASN A 212 16.89 8.31 5.91
CA ASN A 212 15.97 7.95 4.84
C ASN A 212 16.73 7.76 3.53
N THR A 213 16.84 6.51 3.10
CA THR A 213 17.62 6.08 1.93
C THR A 213 16.95 6.46 0.61
N LEU A 214 15.70 6.95 0.63
CA LEU A 214 14.98 7.40 -0.57
C LEU A 214 15.17 8.91 -0.85
N ASN A 215 15.23 9.74 0.19
CA ASN A 215 15.22 11.21 0.06
C ASN A 215 16.45 11.93 0.64
N LYS A 216 17.38 11.20 1.28
CA LYS A 216 18.58 11.72 1.96
C LYS A 216 18.33 12.52 3.25
N LYS A 217 17.11 12.51 3.79
CA LYS A 217 16.82 13.11 5.09
C LYS A 217 17.59 12.33 6.16
N ILE A 218 18.26 13.06 7.04
CA ILE A 218 18.96 12.54 8.21
C ILE A 218 18.42 13.27 9.43
N GLU A 219 18.14 12.50 10.48
CA GLU A 219 17.68 13.00 11.77
C GLU A 219 18.56 12.41 12.86
N GLU A 220 19.06 13.24 13.77
CA GLU A 220 19.82 12.80 14.94
C GLU A 220 18.82 12.36 16.03
N LEU A 221 19.06 11.20 16.61
CA LEU A 221 18.20 10.59 17.62
C LEU A 221 18.75 10.83 19.02
N GLU A 222 17.85 11.05 19.99
CA GLU A 222 18.24 11.08 21.40
C GLU A 222 18.58 9.65 21.88
N MET A 223 19.71 9.51 22.58
CA MET A 223 20.23 8.24 23.12
C MET A 223 19.99 8.07 24.62
#